data_AF-W9NKI9-F1
#
_entry.id   AF-W9NKI9-F1
#
_cell.length_a   1.000
_cell.length_b   1.000
_cell.length_c   1.000
_cell.angle_alpha   90.00
_cell.angle_beta   90.00
_cell.angle_gamma   90.00
#
_symmetry.space_group_name_H-M   'P 1'
#
loop_
_entity.id
_entity.type
_entity.pdbx_description
1 polymer ?
#
loop_
_entity_poly.entity_id
_entity_poly.type
_entity_poly.pdbx_seq_one_letter_code
_entity_poly.pdbx_strand_id
1 'polypeptide(L)'
;MPQHESEIFTAQRTPIVHGVNISPKLQCHHWSSDLDIIAIRHKCCMEYYGCISCHEELAGHPNQVWPKAEQQELAVLCGNCCLELTIAEYLGSGNRCPGCDAGFNPGCRNHYDLYFEA
;
A
#
# COMPACT_ATOMS: atom_id res chain seq x y z
N MET A 1 0.05 -5.88 -47.51
CA MET A 1 0.36 -6.79 -46.38
C MET A 1 1.84 -7.07 -46.43
N PRO A 2 2.58 -7.20 -45.30
CA PRO A 2 2.16 -7.27 -43.88
C PRO A 2 2.27 -5.88 -43.20
N GLN A 3 1.45 -5.43 -42.23
CA GLN A 3 1.11 -5.92 -40.87
C GLN A 3 2.33 -6.02 -39.93
N HIS A 4 2.46 -5.03 -39.03
CA HIS A 4 2.84 -5.18 -37.61
C HIS A 4 2.45 -3.86 -36.92
N GLU A 5 1.27 -3.79 -36.33
CA GLU A 5 0.93 -4.22 -34.97
C GLU A 5 1.40 -3.23 -33.90
N SER A 6 0.39 -2.53 -33.40
CA SER A 6 0.34 -1.56 -32.34
C SER A 6 0.80 -2.13 -31.00
N GLU A 7 1.91 -1.61 -30.46
CA GLU A 7 2.24 -1.71 -29.04
C GLU A 7 1.41 -0.66 -28.28
N ILE A 8 0.17 -1.02 -27.94
CA ILE A 8 -0.53 -0.34 -26.85
C ILE A 8 0.15 -0.80 -25.56
N PHE A 9 1.20 -0.08 -25.14
CA PHE A 9 1.66 -0.11 -23.76
C PHE A 9 0.49 0.35 -22.91
N THR A 10 -0.27 -0.58 -22.33
CA THR A 10 -1.23 -0.27 -21.29
C THR A 10 -0.42 0.24 -20.10
N ALA A 11 -0.22 1.56 -20.03
CA ALA A 11 0.35 2.20 -18.86
C ALA A 11 -0.54 1.85 -17.67
N GLN A 12 -0.12 0.88 -16.85
CA GLN A 12 -0.76 0.57 -15.58
C GLN A 12 -0.71 1.86 -14.76
N ARG A 13 -1.87 2.49 -14.56
CA ARG A 13 -1.97 3.69 -13.74
C ARG A 13 -1.70 3.26 -12.30
N THR A 14 -0.61 3.75 -11.72
CA THR A 14 -0.32 3.60 -10.29
C THR A 14 -1.53 4.10 -9.49
N PRO A 15 -1.98 3.36 -8.44
CA PRO A 15 -3.05 3.83 -7.58
C PRO A 15 -2.75 5.22 -7.00
N ILE A 16 -3.79 6.04 -6.83
CA ILE A 16 -3.66 7.31 -6.12
C ILE A 16 -3.44 7.00 -4.63
N VAL A 17 -2.43 7.63 -4.03
CA VAL A 17 -2.12 7.52 -2.61
C VAL A 17 -2.22 8.88 -1.95
N HIS A 18 -2.96 8.93 -0.85
CA HIS A 18 -3.16 10.11 -0.03
C HIS A 18 -2.15 10.16 1.13
N GLY A 19 -1.68 11.35 1.47
CA GLY A 19 -0.80 11.55 2.60
C GLY A 19 -0.33 12.98 2.75
N VAL A 20 0.03 13.35 3.98
CA VAL A 20 0.59 14.66 4.30
C VAL A 20 2.05 14.68 3.84
N ASN A 21 2.38 15.57 2.90
CA ASN A 21 3.72 15.68 2.29
C ASN A 21 4.26 14.34 1.76
N ILE A 22 3.42 13.59 1.06
CA ILE A 22 3.78 12.26 0.58
C ILE A 22 4.84 12.30 -0.53
N SER A 23 5.85 11.44 -0.44
CA SER A 23 6.89 11.29 -1.45
C SER A 23 6.45 10.35 -2.59
N PRO A 24 7.18 10.31 -3.72
CA PRO A 24 6.95 9.32 -4.77
C PRO A 24 7.10 7.86 -4.30
N LYS A 25 7.87 7.63 -3.23
CA LYS A 25 8.06 6.31 -2.60
C LYS A 25 7.10 6.05 -1.44
N LEU A 26 6.10 6.91 -1.25
CA LEU A 26 5.00 6.79 -0.27
C LEU A 26 5.36 7.13 1.19
N GLN A 27 6.58 7.59 1.47
CA GLN A 27 6.90 8.21 2.77
C GLN A 27 6.00 9.43 3.00
N CYS A 28 5.54 9.64 4.24
CA CYS A 28 4.73 10.79 4.61
C CYS A 28 5.38 11.57 5.77
N HIS A 29 4.76 12.68 6.17
CA HIS A 29 5.23 13.49 7.30
C HIS A 29 5.37 12.68 8.61
N HIS A 30 4.50 11.68 8.83
CA HIS A 30 4.49 10.86 10.05
C HIS A 30 5.61 9.79 10.05
N TRP A 31 5.88 9.18 8.90
CA TRP A 31 6.83 8.07 8.74
C TRP A 31 7.61 8.25 7.44
N SER A 32 8.93 8.45 7.54
CA SER A 32 9.76 8.89 6.41
C SER A 32 11.14 8.25 6.30
N SER A 33 11.37 7.11 6.96
CA SER A 33 12.58 6.31 6.73
C SER A 33 12.61 5.71 5.32
N ASP A 34 13.77 5.20 4.92
CA ASP A 34 13.95 4.50 3.65
C ASP A 34 13.09 3.22 3.54
N LEU A 35 12.56 2.71 4.66
CA LEU A 35 11.73 1.51 4.73
C LEU A 35 10.22 1.83 4.84
N ASP A 36 9.84 3.10 5.04
CA ASP A 36 8.45 3.56 5.10
C ASP A 36 7.87 3.73 3.69
N ILE A 37 7.95 2.66 2.90
CA ILE A 37 7.66 2.64 1.46
C ILE A 37 6.45 1.77 1.13
N ILE A 38 5.46 1.74 2.03
CA ILE A 38 4.17 1.10 1.77
C ILE A 38 3.05 2.12 1.90
N ALA A 39 1.95 1.89 1.17
CA ALA A 39 0.66 2.49 1.49
C ALA A 39 -0.35 1.38 1.76
N ILE A 40 -1.32 1.67 2.61
CA ILE A 40 -2.36 0.71 2.99
C ILE A 40 -3.70 1.20 2.45
N ARG A 41 -4.44 0.30 1.81
CA ARG A 41 -5.82 0.53 1.40
C ARG A 41 -6.71 0.38 2.62
N HIS A 42 -7.40 1.44 3.01
CA HIS A 42 -8.24 1.42 4.21
C HIS A 42 -9.60 0.79 3.93
N LYS A 43 -10.05 -0.14 4.81
CA LYS A 43 -11.30 -0.90 4.61
C LYS A 43 -12.53 0.00 4.49
N CYS A 44 -12.56 1.11 5.21
CA CYS A 44 -13.71 2.02 5.29
C CYS A 44 -14.00 2.76 3.98
N CYS A 45 -12.99 3.06 3.16
CA CYS A 45 -13.14 3.90 1.97
C CYS A 45 -12.50 3.32 0.70
N MET A 46 -11.74 2.22 0.82
CA MET A 46 -11.04 1.56 -0.30
C MET A 46 -9.97 2.45 -0.97
N GLU A 47 -9.54 3.51 -0.30
CA GLU A 47 -8.47 4.41 -0.76
C GLU A 47 -7.14 4.08 -0.09
N TYR A 48 -6.04 4.38 -0.78
CA TYR A 48 -4.69 4.19 -0.26
C TYR A 48 -4.21 5.40 0.52
N TYR A 49 -3.68 5.17 1.73
CA TYR A 49 -3.01 6.18 2.53
C TYR A 49 -1.60 5.71 2.90
N GLY A 50 -0.65 6.64 3.00
CA GLY A 50 0.73 6.31 3.42
C GLY A 50 0.83 5.76 4.85
N CYS A 51 -0.12 6.13 5.73
CA CYS A 51 -0.25 5.56 7.08
C CYS A 51 -1.62 5.88 7.70
N ILE A 52 -1.88 5.33 8.90
CA ILE A 52 -3.12 5.52 9.65
C ILE A 52 -3.33 6.98 10.04
N SER A 53 -2.28 7.68 10.47
CA SER A 53 -2.37 9.09 10.85
C SER A 53 -2.70 9.99 9.66
N CYS A 54 -2.22 9.64 8.45
CA CYS A 54 -2.65 10.34 7.24
C CYS A 54 -4.13 10.11 6.93
N HIS A 55 -4.65 8.89 7.14
CA HIS A 55 -6.07 8.63 6.99
C HIS A 55 -6.89 9.41 8.02
N GLU A 56 -6.53 9.37 9.30
CA GLU A 56 -7.23 10.10 10.38
C GLU A 56 -7.29 11.60 10.13
N GLU A 57 -6.24 12.19 9.56
CA GLU A 57 -6.19 13.62 9.25
C GLU A 57 -6.99 14.00 7.99
N LEU A 58 -6.98 13.16 6.96
CA LEU A 58 -7.46 13.55 5.63
C LEU A 58 -8.82 12.95 5.23
N ALA A 59 -9.21 11.79 5.76
CA ALA A 59 -10.37 11.04 5.28
C ALA A 59 -11.71 11.60 5.78
N GLY A 60 -11.71 12.34 6.90
CA GLY A 60 -12.93 12.92 7.48
C GLY A 60 -13.91 11.89 8.07
N HIS A 61 -13.49 10.62 8.21
CA HIS A 61 -14.26 9.54 8.82
C HIS A 61 -13.35 8.58 9.60
N PRO A 62 -13.89 7.81 10.57
CA PRO A 62 -13.10 6.84 11.31
C PRO A 62 -12.60 5.69 10.42
N ASN A 63 -11.49 5.10 10.84
CA ASN A 63 -10.90 3.92 10.20
C ASN A 63 -11.73 2.66 10.48
N GLN A 64 -11.63 1.66 9.59
CA GLN A 64 -12.11 0.30 9.80
C GLN A 64 -10.98 -0.70 9.53
N VAL A 65 -10.99 -1.78 10.30
CA VAL A 65 -10.04 -2.89 10.19
C VAL A 65 -10.54 -3.91 9.17
N TRP A 66 -9.63 -4.45 8.37
CA TRP A 66 -9.91 -5.57 7.48
C TRP A 66 -10.18 -6.86 8.28
N PRO A 67 -11.34 -7.50 8.09
CA PRO A 67 -11.64 -8.77 8.72
C PRO A 67 -10.68 -9.88 8.27
N LYS A 68 -10.43 -10.85 9.15
CA LYS A 68 -9.54 -11.99 8.85
C LYS A 68 -10.00 -12.80 7.64
N ALA A 69 -11.32 -12.88 7.42
CA ALA A 69 -11.91 -13.56 6.27
C ALA A 69 -11.56 -12.90 4.92
N GLU A 70 -11.08 -11.65 4.93
CA GLU A 70 -10.79 -10.84 3.75
C GLU A 70 -9.27 -10.68 3.50
N GLN A 71 -8.42 -11.52 4.10
CA GLN A 71 -6.96 -11.42 3.93
C GLN A 71 -6.44 -11.59 2.49
N GLN A 72 -7.29 -12.03 1.57
CA GLN A 72 -6.95 -12.16 0.15
C GLN A 72 -7.19 -10.85 -0.64
N GLU A 73 -7.68 -9.79 0.01
CA GLU A 73 -7.88 -8.49 -0.63
C GLU A 73 -6.55 -7.76 -0.85
N LEU A 74 -6.40 -7.15 -2.03
CA LEU A 74 -5.29 -6.26 -2.34
C LEU A 74 -5.40 -5.01 -1.47
N ALA A 75 -4.48 -4.85 -0.52
CA ALA A 75 -4.56 -3.77 0.46
C ALA A 75 -3.23 -3.12 0.80
N VAL A 76 -2.11 -3.60 0.25
CA VAL A 76 -0.79 -3.03 0.51
C VAL A 76 -0.08 -2.71 -0.78
N LEU A 77 0.29 -1.46 -0.99
CA LEU A 77 1.00 -1.01 -2.18
C LEU A 77 2.48 -0.81 -1.86
N CYS A 78 3.37 -1.40 -2.66
CA CYS A 78 4.80 -1.11 -2.58
C CYS A 78 5.13 0.21 -3.29
N GLY A 79 5.69 1.18 -2.56
CA GLY A 79 6.12 2.46 -3.09
C GLY A 79 7.36 2.41 -3.99
N ASN A 80 8.05 1.27 -4.08
CA ASN A 80 9.22 1.12 -4.96
C ASN A 80 8.86 0.58 -6.35
N CYS A 81 7.98 -0.43 -6.44
CA CYS A 81 7.61 -1.07 -7.71
C CYS A 81 6.12 -0.96 -8.06
N CYS A 82 5.31 -0.33 -7.23
CA CYS A 82 3.85 -0.21 -7.38
C CYS A 82 3.10 -1.54 -7.41
N LEU A 83 3.72 -2.65 -6.96
CA LEU A 83 3.02 -3.91 -6.79
C LEU A 83 2.02 -3.79 -5.64
N GLU A 84 0.77 -4.15 -5.94
CA GLU A 84 -0.27 -4.34 -4.94
C GLU A 84 -0.19 -5.77 -4.40
N LEU A 85 -0.16 -5.89 -3.08
CA LEU A 85 -0.10 -7.14 -2.35
C LEU A 85 -1.43 -7.37 -1.65
N THR A 86 -1.83 -8.63 -1.57
CA THR A 86 -2.85 -9.05 -0.63
C THR A 86 -2.36 -8.84 0.81
N ILE A 87 -3.30 -8.73 1.75
CA ILE A 87 -2.95 -8.67 3.18
C ILE A 87 -2.12 -9.91 3.57
N ALA A 88 -2.51 -11.10 3.13
CA ALA A 88 -1.80 -12.33 3.41
C ALA A 88 -0.36 -12.32 2.87
N GLU A 89 -0.14 -11.85 1.63
CA GLU A 89 1.21 -11.72 1.06
C GLU A 89 2.06 -10.73 1.85
N TYR A 90 1.51 -9.57 2.22
CA TYR A 90 2.23 -8.59 3.02
C TYR A 90 2.63 -9.14 4.40
N LEU A 91 1.69 -9.75 5.13
CA LEU A 91 1.95 -10.33 6.45
C LEU A 91 2.96 -11.49 6.38
N GLY A 92 2.95 -12.26 5.29
CA GLY A 92 3.88 -13.37 5.03
C GLY A 92 5.20 -12.97 4.38
N SER A 93 5.41 -11.69 4.07
CA SER A 93 6.51 -11.24 3.20
C SER A 93 7.91 -11.25 3.84
N GLY A 94 8.00 -11.38 5.17
CA GLY A 94 9.26 -11.17 5.88
C GLY A 94 9.75 -9.72 5.84
N ASN A 95 8.83 -8.76 5.69
CA ASN A 95 9.09 -7.32 5.52
C ASN A 95 9.87 -6.99 4.24
N ARG A 96 9.59 -7.68 3.13
CA ARG A 96 10.22 -7.42 1.83
C ARG A 96 9.20 -7.52 0.71
N CYS A 97 9.28 -6.63 -0.27
CA CYS A 97 8.40 -6.71 -1.42
C CYS A 97 8.69 -7.99 -2.23
N PRO A 98 7.73 -8.89 -2.48
CA PRO A 98 7.96 -10.08 -3.30
C PRO A 98 8.22 -9.75 -4.78
N GLY A 99 7.86 -8.55 -5.23
CA GLY A 99 8.09 -8.10 -6.61
C GLY A 99 9.44 -7.43 -6.87
N CYS A 100 10.06 -6.80 -5.87
CA CYS A 100 11.31 -6.05 -6.09
C CYS A 100 12.34 -6.15 -4.96
N ASP A 101 12.09 -6.97 -3.93
CA ASP A 101 12.95 -7.21 -2.77
C ASP A 101 13.28 -5.97 -1.90
N ALA A 102 12.65 -4.82 -2.19
CA ALA A 102 12.77 -3.64 -1.34
C ALA A 102 12.29 -3.95 0.09
N GLY A 103 13.05 -3.48 1.09
CA GLY A 103 12.70 -3.66 2.49
C GLY A 103 11.51 -2.81 2.91
N PHE A 104 10.60 -3.39 3.69
CA PHE A 104 9.53 -2.71 4.40
C PHE A 104 9.92 -2.51 5.85
N ASN A 105 9.39 -1.47 6.50
CA ASN A 105 9.70 -1.18 7.89
C ASN A 105 9.14 -2.29 8.81
N PRO A 106 9.99 -3.07 9.52
CA PRO A 106 9.52 -4.11 10.44
C PRO A 106 8.72 -3.55 11.63
N GLY A 107 8.88 -2.26 11.93
CA GLY A 107 8.12 -1.53 12.95
C GLY A 107 6.62 -1.42 12.62
N CYS A 108 6.21 -1.56 11.35
CA CYS A 108 4.80 -1.53 10.97
C CYS A 108 3.97 -2.61 11.69
N ARG A 109 4.61 -3.70 12.14
CA ARG A 109 3.94 -4.77 12.90
C ARG A 109 3.31 -4.30 14.21
N ASN A 110 3.82 -3.21 14.77
CA ASN A 110 3.29 -2.63 16.01
C ASN A 110 1.95 -1.92 15.80
N HIS A 111 1.50 -1.80 14.55
CA HIS A 111 0.26 -1.12 14.16
C HIS A 111 -0.69 -2.04 13.39
N TYR A 112 -0.39 -3.34 13.27
CA TYR A 112 -1.21 -4.25 12.46
C TYR A 112 -2.66 -4.31 12.93
N ASP A 113 -2.90 -4.21 14.23
CA ASP A 113 -4.23 -4.14 14.84
C ASP A 113 -5.06 -2.93 14.37
N LEU A 114 -4.41 -1.86 13.91
CA LEU A 114 -5.09 -0.69 13.33
C LEU A 114 -5.57 -0.95 11.89
N TYR A 115 -5.12 -2.01 11.24
CA TYR A 115 -5.43 -2.30 9.82
C TYR A 115 -6.06 -3.66 9.60
N PHE A 116 -5.65 -4.68 10.35
CA PHE A 116 -5.96 -6.09 10.12
C PHE A 116 -6.42 -6.76 11.41
N GLU A 117 -7.50 -7.53 11.33
CA GLU A 117 -7.93 -8.40 12.41
C GLU A 117 -6.94 -9.56 12.60
N ALA A 118 -6.72 -9.95 13.87
CA ALA A 118 -5.72 -10.95 14.27
C ALA A 118 -6.07 -12.41 13.90
#